data_AF-A0A7Y5GT74-F1
#
_entry.id   AF-A0A7Y5GT74-F1
#
_cell.length_a   1.000
_cell.length_b   1.000
_cell.length_c   1.000
_cell.angle_alpha   90.00
_cell.angle_beta   90.00
_cell.angle_gamma   90.00
#
_symmetry.space_group_name_H-M   'P 1'
#
loop_
_entity.id
_entity.type
_entity.pdbx_description
1 polymer ?
#
loop_
_entity_poly.entity_id
_entity_poly.type
_entity_poly.pdbx_seq_one_letter_code
_entity_poly.pdbx_strand_id
1 'polypeptide(L)'
;MLQHVTTFFEADINEYLVTRTGSNATRVVANKIATESGQVAFETNTIALSVVNIEEERVLKQHHNEFSYVNGQQVFVPPPLRLNLFVIFAVHHGTYNESLKLLSYVLTYFQHRRSFTPEKNPGLFEGIEKLTVDLQSLNWEQVNQLWGYLGAKYLPSAVYKITLVALQDGDIVEIQPPILQTRIESQVEVTNR
;
A
#
# COMPACT_ATOMS: atom_id res chain seq x y z
N MET A 1 0.29 -7.40 -7.25
CA MET A 1 0.61 -6.79 -5.94
C MET A 1 -0.53 -5.95 -5.35
N LEU A 2 -0.89 -4.76 -5.87
CA LEU A 2 -1.86 -3.86 -5.19
C LEU A 2 -3.25 -4.48 -4.91
N GLN A 3 -3.82 -5.18 -5.89
CA GLN A 3 -5.07 -5.93 -5.71
C GLN A 3 -4.97 -6.98 -4.58
N HIS A 4 -3.79 -7.57 -4.37
CA HIS A 4 -3.60 -8.58 -3.34
C HIS A 4 -3.63 -7.95 -1.95
N VAL A 5 -3.15 -6.71 -1.79
CA VAL A 5 -3.26 -5.96 -0.54
C VAL A 5 -4.72 -5.74 -0.17
N THR A 6 -5.54 -5.27 -1.12
CA THR A 6 -6.97 -5.03 -0.85
C THR A 6 -7.73 -6.33 -0.60
N THR A 7 -7.43 -7.38 -1.36
CA THR A 7 -8.07 -8.70 -1.19
C THR A 7 -7.70 -9.33 0.15
N PHE A 8 -6.43 -9.20 0.57
CA PHE A 8 -5.96 -9.66 1.88
C PHE A 8 -6.71 -8.97 3.03
N PHE A 9 -6.80 -7.64 3.02
CA PHE A 9 -7.53 -6.91 4.06
C PHE A 9 -9.03 -7.16 4.02
N GLU A 10 -9.63 -7.32 2.83
CA GLU A 10 -11.03 -7.73 2.72
C GLU A 10 -11.26 -9.06 3.44
N ALA A 11 -10.44 -10.08 3.16
CA ALA A 11 -10.58 -11.40 3.77
C ALA A 11 -10.33 -11.38 5.29
N ASP A 12 -9.20 -10.82 5.75
CA ASP A 12 -8.79 -10.85 7.17
C ASP A 12 -9.77 -10.03 8.04
N ILE A 13 -10.24 -8.87 7.55
CA ILE A 13 -11.23 -8.07 8.30
C ILE A 13 -12.59 -8.78 8.32
N ASN A 14 -13.00 -9.44 7.23
CA ASN A 14 -14.26 -10.18 7.21
C ASN A 14 -14.26 -11.35 8.21
N GLU A 15 -13.16 -12.10 8.30
CA GLU A 15 -13.01 -13.15 9.31
C GLU A 15 -13.11 -12.58 10.74
N TYR A 16 -12.44 -11.44 10.98
CA TYR A 16 -12.55 -10.72 12.24
C TYR A 16 -13.99 -10.27 12.55
N LEU A 17 -14.71 -9.73 11.57
CA LEU A 17 -16.09 -9.28 11.74
C LEU A 17 -17.01 -10.45 12.11
N VAL A 18 -16.94 -11.57 11.38
CA VAL A 18 -17.74 -12.77 11.69
C VAL A 18 -17.46 -13.26 13.11
N THR A 19 -16.19 -13.27 13.53
CA THR A 19 -15.80 -13.66 14.89
C THR A 19 -16.38 -12.74 15.96
N ARG A 20 -16.48 -11.42 15.69
CA ARG A 20 -16.98 -10.42 16.64
C ARG A 20 -18.49 -10.30 16.67
N THR A 21 -19.16 -10.46 15.54
CA THR A 21 -20.61 -10.26 15.41
C THR A 21 -21.40 -11.56 15.46
N GLY A 22 -20.74 -12.70 15.22
CA GLY A 22 -21.39 -14.00 15.05
C GLY A 22 -22.20 -14.12 13.74
N SER A 23 -22.02 -13.19 12.80
CA SER A 23 -22.81 -13.12 11.57
C SER A 23 -21.99 -12.60 10.39
N ASN A 24 -22.28 -13.10 9.19
CA ASN A 24 -21.73 -12.62 7.93
C ASN A 24 -22.64 -11.57 7.24
N ALA A 25 -23.66 -11.07 7.94
CA ALA A 25 -24.62 -10.10 7.38
C ALA A 25 -23.96 -8.78 6.95
N THR A 26 -22.84 -8.41 7.58
CA THR A 26 -22.04 -7.25 7.19
C THR A 26 -20.65 -7.69 6.80
N ARG A 27 -20.11 -7.08 5.75
CA ARG A 27 -18.78 -7.38 5.21
C ARG A 27 -18.07 -6.14 4.72
N VAL A 28 -16.75 -6.21 4.73
CA VAL A 28 -15.85 -5.38 3.94
C VAL A 28 -15.86 -5.87 2.50
N VAL A 29 -15.85 -4.93 1.56
CA VAL A 29 -15.73 -5.19 0.11
C VAL A 29 -14.75 -4.21 -0.52
N ALA A 30 -13.77 -4.72 -1.27
CA ALA A 30 -12.91 -3.88 -2.10
C ALA A 30 -13.72 -3.36 -3.29
N ASN A 31 -14.03 -2.07 -3.30
CA ASN A 31 -14.90 -1.48 -4.32
C ASN A 31 -14.67 0.03 -4.47
N LYS A 32 -15.14 0.61 -5.58
CA LYS A 32 -15.25 2.06 -5.76
C LYS A 32 -16.22 2.65 -4.73
N ILE A 33 -15.98 3.89 -4.32
CA ILE A 33 -16.89 4.60 -3.42
C ILE A 33 -18.13 5.12 -4.15
N ALA A 34 -17.94 5.69 -5.34
CA ALA A 34 -19.00 6.30 -6.12
C ALA A 34 -19.10 5.72 -7.54
N THR A 35 -20.31 5.76 -8.10
CA THR A 35 -20.58 5.59 -9.53
C THR A 35 -20.25 6.88 -10.27
N GLU A 36 -20.20 6.82 -11.61
CA GLU A 36 -20.02 8.02 -12.46
C GLU A 36 -21.15 9.05 -12.28
N SER A 37 -22.33 8.61 -11.82
CA SER A 37 -23.47 9.47 -11.48
C SER A 37 -23.44 10.02 -10.03
N GLY A 38 -22.39 9.73 -9.27
CA GLY A 38 -22.20 10.18 -7.89
C GLY A 38 -23.06 9.45 -6.85
N GLN A 39 -23.63 8.30 -7.21
CA GLN A 39 -24.30 7.42 -6.26
C GLN A 39 -23.29 6.50 -5.57
N VAL A 40 -23.62 6.00 -4.38
CA VAL A 40 -22.78 5.02 -3.68
C VAL A 40 -22.68 3.74 -4.51
N ALA A 41 -21.47 3.28 -4.82
CA ALA A 41 -21.21 2.16 -5.75
C ALA A 41 -21.20 0.77 -5.08
N PHE A 42 -21.59 0.68 -3.81
CA PHE A 42 -21.58 -0.53 -3.01
C PHE A 42 -22.86 -0.69 -2.19
N GLU A 43 -23.18 -1.93 -1.86
CA GLU A 43 -24.43 -2.31 -1.22
C GLU A 43 -24.60 -1.67 0.16
N THR A 44 -25.86 -1.48 0.58
CA THR A 44 -26.14 -1.11 1.96
C THR A 44 -25.75 -2.24 2.92
N ASN A 45 -25.49 -1.91 4.17
CA ASN A 45 -24.96 -2.81 5.19
C ASN A 45 -23.57 -3.39 4.87
N THR A 46 -22.73 -2.62 4.15
CA THR A 46 -21.35 -3.01 3.85
C THR A 46 -20.36 -1.87 4.15
N ILE A 47 -19.09 -2.26 4.27
CA ILE A 47 -17.96 -1.37 4.44
C ILE A 47 -17.13 -1.42 3.16
N ALA A 48 -17.07 -0.33 2.40
CA ALA A 48 -16.20 -0.25 1.23
C ALA A 48 -14.75 -0.03 1.65
N LEU A 49 -13.85 -0.81 1.06
CA LEU A 49 -12.40 -0.66 1.10
C LEU A 49 -11.95 -0.12 -0.27
N SER A 50 -11.45 1.12 -0.33
CA SER A 50 -10.98 1.73 -1.58
C SER A 50 -9.61 2.37 -1.41
N VAL A 51 -8.72 2.14 -2.37
CA VAL A 51 -7.48 2.92 -2.48
C VAL A 51 -7.85 4.29 -3.08
N VAL A 52 -7.40 5.36 -2.44
CA VAL A 52 -7.72 6.75 -2.85
C VAL A 52 -6.49 7.53 -3.32
N ASN A 53 -5.29 7.12 -2.88
CA ASN A 53 -4.04 7.70 -3.35
C ASN A 53 -2.90 6.68 -3.20
N ILE A 54 -1.87 6.81 -4.04
CA ILE A 54 -0.67 5.97 -4.02
C ILE A 54 0.54 6.90 -4.18
N GLU A 55 1.47 6.78 -3.25
CA GLU A 55 2.72 7.56 -3.24
C GLU A 55 3.92 6.63 -3.15
N GLU A 56 5.01 6.96 -3.84
CA GLU A 56 6.30 6.29 -3.66
C GLU A 56 6.99 6.83 -2.41
N GLU A 57 7.43 5.95 -1.52
CA GLU A 57 8.24 6.33 -0.36
C GLU A 57 9.71 6.41 -0.75
N ARG A 58 10.19 7.63 -1.03
CA ARG A 58 11.59 7.86 -1.39
C ARG A 58 12.46 8.02 -0.14
N VAL A 59 13.26 7.01 0.15
CA VAL A 59 14.29 7.10 1.20
C VAL A 59 15.57 7.65 0.57
N LEU A 60 15.92 8.91 0.88
CA LEU A 60 17.07 9.66 0.34
C LEU A 60 18.44 8.93 0.42
N LYS A 61 18.56 7.86 1.22
CA LYS A 61 19.82 7.12 1.42
C LYS A 61 19.92 5.77 0.70
N GLN A 62 18.86 5.28 0.04
CA GLN A 62 18.85 3.95 -0.62
C GLN A 62 18.95 3.99 -2.14
N HIS A 63 19.12 5.16 -2.78
CA HIS A 63 19.47 5.22 -4.21
C HIS A 63 20.96 4.97 -4.47
N HIS A 64 21.61 4.10 -3.68
CA HIS A 64 22.81 3.44 -4.19
C HIS A 64 22.31 2.21 -4.95
N ASN A 65 22.61 2.16 -6.23
CA ASN A 65 22.44 0.95 -7.01
C ASN A 65 23.22 -0.15 -6.31
N GLU A 66 22.52 -1.15 -5.78
CA GLU A 66 23.18 -2.31 -5.21
C GLU A 66 23.65 -3.19 -6.36
N PHE A 67 24.93 -3.49 -6.36
CA PHE A 67 25.49 -4.47 -7.24
C PHE A 67 25.62 -5.77 -6.46
N SER A 68 24.95 -6.81 -6.94
CA SER A 68 25.11 -8.16 -6.39
C SER A 68 26.00 -8.98 -7.30
N TYR A 69 26.73 -9.95 -6.74
CA TYR A 69 27.54 -10.88 -7.51
C TYR A 69 26.80 -12.21 -7.65
N VAL A 70 26.34 -12.51 -8.86
CA VAL A 70 25.75 -13.81 -9.20
C VAL A 70 26.69 -14.52 -10.17
N ASN A 71 27.18 -15.71 -9.82
CA ASN A 71 28.11 -16.49 -10.64
C ASN A 71 29.39 -15.72 -11.08
N GLY A 72 29.90 -14.82 -10.23
CA GLY A 72 31.09 -14.02 -10.52
C GLY A 72 30.86 -12.84 -11.48
N GLN A 73 29.62 -12.58 -11.88
CA GLN A 73 29.23 -11.41 -12.67
C GLN A 73 28.54 -10.39 -11.78
N GLN A 74 28.86 -9.12 -12.01
CA GLN A 74 28.23 -8.00 -11.34
C GLN A 74 26.85 -7.77 -11.99
N VAL A 75 25.80 -7.93 -11.19
CA VAL A 75 24.41 -7.76 -11.61
C VAL A 75 23.86 -6.51 -10.95
N PHE A 76 23.21 -5.67 -11.75
CA PHE A 76 22.50 -4.51 -11.24
C PHE A 76 21.20 -4.95 -10.56
N VAL A 77 21.00 -4.50 -9.31
CA VAL A 77 19.79 -4.76 -8.55
C VAL A 77 19.10 -3.42 -8.27
N PRO A 78 17.90 -3.16 -8.85
CA PRO A 78 17.15 -1.97 -8.53
C PRO A 78 16.69 -2.00 -7.05
N PRO A 79 16.63 -0.85 -6.37
CA PRO A 79 16.24 -0.79 -4.96
C PRO A 79 14.79 -1.25 -4.75
N PRO A 80 14.42 -1.76 -3.55
CA PRO A 80 13.07 -2.22 -3.25
C PRO A 80 12.02 -1.11 -3.44
N LEU A 81 10.90 -1.46 -4.08
CA LEU A 81 9.78 -0.54 -4.27
C LEU A 81 9.00 -0.39 -2.95
N ARG A 82 9.03 0.82 -2.39
CA ARG A 82 8.28 1.19 -1.20
C ARG A 82 7.13 2.10 -1.60
N LEU A 83 5.90 1.70 -1.26
CA LEU A 83 4.69 2.46 -1.59
C LEU A 83 3.92 2.81 -0.32
N ASN A 84 3.35 4.00 -0.29
CA ASN A 84 2.33 4.43 0.66
C ASN A 84 0.98 4.41 -0.06
N LEU A 85 0.11 3.50 0.34
CA LEU A 85 -1.26 3.42 -0.14
C LEU A 85 -2.17 4.14 0.85
N PHE A 86 -2.88 5.16 0.41
CA PHE A 86 -3.94 5.78 1.19
C PHE A 86 -5.23 5.07 0.86
N VAL A 87 -5.88 4.57 1.89
CA VAL A 87 -7.03 3.68 1.79
C VAL A 87 -8.15 4.22 2.65
N ILE A 88 -9.35 4.30 2.11
CA ILE A 88 -10.55 4.68 2.84
C ILE A 88 -11.40 3.44 3.15
N PHE A 89 -11.88 3.38 4.39
CA PHE A 89 -12.97 2.50 4.80
C PHE A 89 -14.23 3.36 4.98
N ALA A 90 -15.23 3.18 4.12
CA ALA A 90 -16.47 3.95 4.17
C ALA A 90 -17.68 3.03 4.42
N VAL A 91 -18.57 3.42 5.33
CA VAL A 91 -19.69 2.58 5.75
C VAL A 91 -21.01 3.09 5.17
N HIS A 92 -21.70 2.22 4.43
CA HIS A 92 -23.04 2.49 3.94
C HIS A 92 -24.05 1.64 4.71
N HIS A 93 -24.84 2.28 5.57
CA HIS A 93 -25.90 1.63 6.33
C HIS A 93 -27.13 2.55 6.38
N GLY A 94 -28.33 1.97 6.53
CA GLY A 94 -29.58 2.72 6.65
C GLY A 94 -29.72 3.56 7.93
N THR A 95 -28.82 3.39 8.90
CA THR A 95 -28.84 4.09 10.19
C THR A 95 -27.44 4.49 10.58
N TYR A 96 -27.26 5.76 10.94
CA TYR A 96 -25.96 6.33 11.30
C TYR A 96 -25.27 5.62 12.48
N ASN A 97 -26.02 5.23 13.50
CA ASN A 97 -25.47 4.54 14.67
C ASN A 97 -24.83 3.19 14.31
N GLU A 98 -25.49 2.39 13.46
CA GLU A 98 -24.89 1.14 12.96
C GLU A 98 -23.69 1.43 12.06
N SER A 99 -23.69 2.51 11.26
CA SER A 99 -22.49 2.91 10.51
C SER A 99 -21.30 3.17 11.42
N LEU A 100 -21.50 3.88 12.54
CA LEU A 100 -20.45 4.14 13.53
C LEU A 100 -19.97 2.87 14.24
N LYS A 101 -20.88 1.96 14.56
CA LYS A 101 -20.55 0.67 15.17
C LYS A 101 -19.69 -0.19 14.25
N LEU A 102 -20.07 -0.27 12.97
CA LEU A 102 -19.30 -0.97 11.94
C LEU A 102 -17.92 -0.33 11.73
N LEU A 103 -17.85 0.99 11.68
CA LEU A 103 -16.58 1.71 11.59
C LEU A 103 -15.70 1.43 12.82
N SER A 104 -16.28 1.36 14.01
CA SER A 104 -15.56 1.05 15.25
C SER A 104 -14.89 -0.32 15.23
N TYR A 105 -15.49 -1.32 14.55
CA TYR A 105 -14.84 -2.61 14.36
C TYR A 105 -13.58 -2.50 13.50
N VAL A 106 -13.62 -1.72 12.42
CA VAL A 106 -12.43 -1.45 11.57
C VAL A 106 -11.34 -0.73 12.39
N LEU A 107 -11.72 0.29 13.16
CA LEU A 107 -10.77 1.03 14.01
C LEU A 107 -10.10 0.09 15.02
N THR A 108 -10.90 -0.74 15.68
CA THR A 108 -10.43 -1.69 16.70
C THR A 108 -9.56 -2.79 16.08
N TYR A 109 -9.90 -3.26 14.88
CA TYR A 109 -9.10 -4.23 14.14
C TYR A 109 -7.67 -3.71 13.93
N PHE A 110 -7.50 -2.51 13.37
CA PHE A 110 -6.19 -1.92 13.14
C PHE A 110 -5.49 -1.46 14.43
N GLN A 111 -6.25 -1.14 15.49
CA GLN A 111 -5.65 -0.86 16.79
C GLN A 111 -4.89 -2.08 17.34
N HIS A 112 -5.42 -3.29 17.14
CA HIS A 112 -4.79 -4.53 17.59
C HIS A 112 -3.72 -5.05 16.61
N ARG A 113 -3.86 -4.75 15.32
CA ARG A 113 -2.99 -5.25 14.24
C ARG A 113 -2.52 -4.11 13.36
N ARG A 114 -1.26 -3.69 13.53
CA ARG A 114 -0.64 -2.62 12.73
C ARG A 114 0.45 -3.10 11.77
N SER A 115 1.01 -4.27 11.99
CA SER A 115 2.10 -4.82 11.17
C SER A 115 1.74 -6.22 10.72
N PHE A 116 1.88 -6.46 9.43
CA PHE A 116 1.59 -7.74 8.78
C PHE A 116 2.84 -8.18 8.02
N THR A 117 3.22 -9.44 8.20
CA THR A 117 4.38 -10.05 7.54
C THR A 117 4.02 -11.47 7.11
N PRO A 118 4.67 -12.04 6.09
CA PRO A 118 4.36 -13.40 5.63
C PRO A 118 4.44 -14.45 6.74
N GLU A 119 5.35 -14.29 7.72
CA GLU A 119 5.50 -15.26 8.81
C GLU A 119 4.31 -15.26 9.78
N LYS A 120 3.66 -14.11 9.96
CA LYS A 120 2.51 -13.95 10.87
C LYS A 120 1.17 -14.07 10.16
N ASN A 121 1.17 -13.88 8.84
CA ASN A 121 -0.02 -13.77 8.02
C ASN A 121 0.18 -14.61 6.75
N PRO A 122 -0.07 -15.93 6.79
CA PRO A 122 0.16 -16.84 5.65
C PRO A 122 -0.73 -16.55 4.43
N GLY A 123 -1.73 -15.66 4.55
CA GLY A 123 -2.51 -15.14 3.42
C GLY A 123 -1.94 -13.89 2.75
N LEU A 124 -0.82 -13.35 3.24
CA LEU A 124 -0.15 -12.21 2.62
C LEU A 124 0.58 -12.67 1.35
N PHE A 125 0.49 -11.88 0.27
CA PHE A 125 1.12 -12.19 -1.01
C PHE A 125 2.63 -12.36 -0.87
N GLU A 126 3.21 -13.40 -1.49
CA GLU A 126 4.62 -13.75 -1.36
C GLU A 126 5.58 -12.65 -1.80
N GLY A 127 5.17 -11.73 -2.67
CA GLY A 127 5.98 -10.57 -3.07
C GLY A 127 5.92 -9.38 -2.12
N ILE A 128 5.32 -9.50 -0.94
CA ILE A 128 5.23 -8.43 0.06
C ILE A 128 6.02 -8.82 1.30
N GLU A 129 7.07 -8.06 1.61
CA GLU A 129 7.88 -8.28 2.81
C GLU A 129 7.11 -7.85 4.06
N LYS A 130 6.48 -6.68 4.00
CA LYS A 130 5.81 -6.08 5.15
C LYS A 130 4.74 -5.09 4.74
N LEU A 131 3.62 -5.12 5.46
CA LEU A 131 2.64 -4.04 5.50
C LEU A 131 2.64 -3.41 6.90
N THR A 132 2.67 -2.08 6.95
CA THR A 132 2.41 -1.32 8.18
C THR A 132 1.21 -0.41 7.95
N VAL A 133 0.31 -0.32 8.93
CA VAL A 133 -0.95 0.42 8.81
C VAL A 133 -1.05 1.46 9.90
N ASP A 134 -1.27 2.72 9.49
CA ASP A 134 -1.43 3.86 10.37
C ASP A 134 -2.71 4.62 10.05
N LEU A 135 -3.42 5.07 11.09
CA LEU A 135 -4.62 5.91 10.93
C LEU A 135 -4.19 7.29 10.42
N GLN A 136 -4.72 7.69 9.27
CA GLN A 136 -4.49 9.00 8.70
C GLN A 136 -5.57 9.97 9.18
N SER A 137 -5.19 10.87 10.09
CA SER A 137 -6.07 11.97 10.49
C SER A 137 -6.09 13.04 9.40
N LEU A 138 -7.28 13.36 8.92
CA LEU A 138 -7.53 14.42 7.94
C LEU A 138 -8.21 15.60 8.63
N ASN A 139 -7.90 16.82 8.18
CA ASN A 139 -8.64 18.02 8.58
C ASN A 139 -9.95 18.15 7.76
N TRP A 140 -10.82 19.09 8.14
CA TRP A 140 -12.13 19.28 7.50
C TRP A 140 -12.06 19.60 6.01
N GLU A 141 -11.07 20.39 5.59
CA GLU A 141 -10.86 20.74 4.19
C GLU A 141 -10.44 19.50 3.39
N GLN A 142 -9.48 18.73 3.90
CA GLN A 142 -9.03 17.49 3.28
C GLN A 142 -10.15 16.46 3.17
N VAL A 143 -11.00 16.34 4.20
CA VAL A 143 -12.19 15.47 4.15
C VAL A 143 -13.14 15.94 3.06
N ASN A 144 -13.40 17.25 2.97
CA ASN A 144 -14.27 17.80 1.93
C ASN A 144 -13.70 17.56 0.51
N GLN A 145 -12.41 17.83 0.31
CA GLN A 145 -11.71 17.60 -0.95
C GLN A 145 -11.70 16.11 -1.33
N LEU A 146 -11.46 15.22 -0.38
CA LEU A 146 -11.46 13.78 -0.62
C LEU A 146 -12.83 13.30 -1.10
N TRP A 147 -13.91 13.66 -0.39
CA TRP A 147 -15.26 13.26 -0.79
C TRP A 147 -15.73 13.96 -2.07
N GLY A 148 -15.28 15.19 -2.32
CA GLY A 148 -15.49 15.88 -3.60
C GLY A 148 -14.79 15.17 -4.76
N TYR A 149 -13.53 14.75 -4.57
CA TYR A 149 -12.75 13.97 -5.54
C TYR A 149 -13.38 12.60 -5.81
N LEU A 150 -13.88 11.94 -4.77
CA LEU A 150 -14.58 10.65 -4.90
C LEU A 150 -15.94 10.77 -5.59
N GLY A 151 -16.55 11.96 -5.65
CA GLY A 151 -17.81 12.20 -6.33
C GLY A 151 -19.04 11.63 -5.59
N ALA A 152 -18.92 11.26 -4.32
CA ALA A 152 -20.02 10.72 -3.51
C ALA A 152 -20.46 11.68 -2.41
N LYS A 153 -21.71 11.52 -1.96
CA LYS A 153 -22.14 12.09 -0.68
C LYS A 153 -21.34 11.47 0.45
N TYR A 154 -21.01 12.29 1.44
CA TYR A 154 -20.26 11.87 2.61
C TYR A 154 -20.92 10.67 3.32
N LEU A 155 -20.11 9.66 3.63
CA LEU A 155 -20.46 8.55 4.52
C LEU A 155 -19.51 8.52 5.71
N PRO A 156 -19.92 7.94 6.86
CA PRO A 156 -18.99 7.66 7.95
C PRO A 156 -17.80 6.84 7.47
N SER A 157 -16.59 7.38 7.64
CA SER A 157 -15.38 6.79 7.09
C SER A 157 -14.13 7.06 7.91
N ALA A 158 -13.12 6.21 7.74
CA ALA A 158 -11.76 6.42 8.24
C ALA A 158 -10.75 6.19 7.12
N VAL A 159 -9.67 6.98 7.11
CA VAL A 159 -8.59 6.85 6.14
C VAL A 159 -7.37 6.28 6.85
N TYR A 160 -6.71 5.34 6.18
CA TYR A 160 -5.50 4.69 6.64
C TYR A 160 -4.39 4.85 5.61
N LYS A 161 -3.18 5.02 6.10
CA LYS A 161 -1.96 4.90 5.31
C LYS A 161 -1.42 3.49 5.50
N ILE A 162 -1.24 2.78 4.40
CA ILE A 162 -0.64 1.46 4.36
C ILE A 162 0.73 1.59 3.69
N THR A 163 1.80 1.44 4.47
CA THR A 163 3.15 1.38 3.94
C THR A 163 3.46 -0.06 3.53
N LEU A 164 3.67 -0.24 2.23
CA LEU A 164 3.97 -1.48 1.55
C LEU A 164 5.47 -1.52 1.22
N VAL A 165 6.14 -2.57 1.69
CA VAL A 165 7.50 -2.92 1.27
C VAL A 165 7.40 -4.18 0.41
N ALA A 166 7.68 -4.02 -0.88
CA ALA A 166 7.62 -5.11 -1.85
C ALA A 166 8.98 -5.81 -1.98
N LEU A 167 8.94 -7.13 -2.15
CA LEU A 167 10.10 -7.93 -2.53
C LEU A 167 10.39 -7.72 -4.02
N GLN A 168 11.67 -7.86 -4.37
CA GLN A 168 12.16 -7.71 -5.74
C GLN A 168 11.51 -8.75 -6.66
N ASP A 169 10.94 -8.31 -7.78
CA ASP A 169 10.59 -9.22 -8.89
C ASP A 169 11.90 -9.62 -9.57
N GLY A 170 12.18 -10.93 -9.65
CA GLY A 170 13.49 -11.51 -9.95
C GLY A 170 13.99 -11.36 -11.39
N ASP A 171 13.45 -10.42 -12.16
CA ASP A 171 13.94 -10.15 -13.51
C ASP A 171 15.27 -9.42 -13.42
N ILE A 172 16.33 -10.15 -13.76
CA ILE A 172 17.71 -9.67 -13.79
C ILE A 172 17.81 -8.52 -14.79
N VAL A 173 17.75 -7.28 -14.29
CA VAL A 173 17.93 -6.07 -15.09
C VAL A 173 19.42 -5.90 -15.33
N GLU A 174 19.91 -6.48 -16.41
CA GLU A 174 21.22 -6.21 -17.02
C GLU A 174 22.47 -6.75 -16.29
N ILE A 175 23.13 -7.72 -16.92
CA ILE A 175 24.51 -8.13 -16.61
C ILE A 175 25.42 -7.06 -17.23
N GLN A 176 25.91 -6.11 -16.43
CA GLN A 176 26.96 -5.21 -16.91
C GLN A 176 28.32 -5.87 -16.66
N PRO A 177 29.13 -6.15 -17.69
CA PRO A 177 30.47 -6.67 -17.49
C PRO A 177 31.30 -5.65 -16.70
N PRO A 178 32.19 -6.12 -15.80
CA PRO A 178 33.02 -5.23 -14.99
C PRO A 178 33.85 -4.30 -15.88
N ILE A 179 33.90 -3.02 -15.54
CA ILE A 179 34.78 -2.03 -16.20
C ILE A 179 36.23 -2.40 -15.84
N LEU A 180 36.91 -3.13 -16.72
CA LEU A 180 38.28 -3.61 -16.50
C LEU A 180 39.37 -2.64 -16.96
N GLN A 181 39.04 -1.45 -17.48
CA GLN A 181 40.05 -0.48 -17.92
C GLN A 181 39.70 0.96 -17.55
N THR A 182 40.42 1.50 -16.56
CA THR A 182 40.61 2.94 -16.41
C THR A 182 41.79 3.34 -17.29
N ARG A 183 41.52 3.79 -18.53
CA ARG A 183 42.55 4.40 -19.36
C ARG A 183 42.82 5.81 -18.83
N ILE A 184 43.83 5.94 -17.96
CA ILE A 184 44.37 7.24 -17.56
C ILE A 184 45.29 7.69 -18.70
N GLU A 185 44.79 8.56 -19.58
CA GLU A 185 45.68 9.34 -20.44
C GLU A 185 46.28 10.47 -19.62
N SER A 186 47.40 10.17 -18.96
CA SER A 186 48.29 11.20 -18.44
C SER A 186 49.00 11.86 -19.61
N GLN A 187 48.53 13.02 -20.07
CA GLN A 187 49.38 13.94 -20.81
C GLN A 187 50.36 14.56 -19.82
N VAL A 188 51.53 13.93 -19.68
CA VAL A 188 52.70 14.60 -19.13
C VAL A 188 53.43 15.22 -20.32
N GLU A 189 53.12 16.48 -20.63
CA GLU A 189 54.02 17.31 -21.42
C GLU A 189 55.26 17.60 -20.58
N VAL A 190 56.27 16.74 -20.72
CA VAL A 190 57.65 17.09 -20.41
C VAL A 190 58.20 17.82 -21.62
N THR A 191 58.22 19.15 -21.58
CA THR A 191 59.17 19.91 -22.41
C THR A 191 60.04 20.75 -21.49
N ASN A 192 61.26 20.26 -21.29
CA ASN A 192 62.33 20.89 -20.55
C ASN A 192 63.38 21.30 -21.59
N ARG A 193 63.54 22.59 -21.84
CA ARG A 193 64.74 23.35 -22.28
C ARG A 193 64.37 24.60 -23.07
#